data_AF-A0A6V7S6I5-F1
#
_entry.id   AF-A0A6V7S6I5-F1
#
_cell.length_a   1.000
_cell.length_b   1.000
_cell.length_c   1.000
_cell.angle_alpha   90.00
_cell.angle_beta   90.00
_cell.angle_gamma   90.00
#
_symmetry.space_group_name_H-M   'P 1'
#
loop_
_entity.id
_entity.type
_entity.pdbx_description
1 polymer ?
#
loop_
_entity_poly.entity_id
_entity_poly.type
_entity_poly.pdbx_seq_one_letter_code
_entity_poly.pdbx_strand_id
1 'polypeptide(L)'
;MSDNKNDVNELIHMEQKKKRKIEKEEIESKQDDQSENNEYDKNICDNLPDQSEKNEYDKNICDNLPDQSEKNEYDKNICDDLPDQSEKKSANGQEKEGDLENDDENGENSETDSSSEDEKKNKNINEEIKGFISKRIPNISRDLSVDVSVAIPATIINNKNDVIKSYISSYLARIFTIFSISTIYIYDDGFELNRNERNENRNSIPPKTNNERPTFSSTEKNENNKKYEYSYLCKYLHFNLQYLETPQYLRKHIFPITNFLKHSGLMSPVDAPHHLRSDEWLPFREGVVIKKNLNNIIVDVGLFSNVLVENINNINVGTRVTILFDSEAFNRFKNKNTKNLFIGKVIHPSMPKLYNIYWGYNIQILKNLTDVFDIKVDCIIGTSERGDPIQDIKTQIKSARSILIVFGNRDGVEDLFIKEREIKKNKTYTGKKRAKALSKILKKFDYFINTCPNQTSRTIRTEEAISITLSLFQSILS
;
A
#
# COMPACT_ATOMS: atom_id res chain seq x y z
N MET A 1 -79.93 30.38 17.53
CA MET A 1 -78.76 29.47 17.47
C MET A 1 -78.33 29.28 16.02
N SER A 2 -77.99 30.37 15.32
CA SER A 2 -77.70 30.37 13.88
C SER A 2 -76.34 30.99 13.52
N ASP A 3 -75.77 31.79 14.41
CA ASP A 3 -74.72 32.74 14.02
C ASP A 3 -73.31 32.19 14.26
N ASN A 4 -73.17 31.15 15.08
CA ASN A 4 -71.88 30.57 15.50
C ASN A 4 -71.28 29.52 14.53
N LYS A 5 -71.83 29.37 13.32
CA LYS A 5 -71.34 28.43 12.28
C LYS A 5 -70.64 29.09 11.10
N ASN A 6 -70.80 30.40 10.91
CA ASN A 6 -70.14 31.11 9.81
C ASN A 6 -68.68 31.44 10.16
N ASP A 7 -68.41 31.97 11.36
CA ASP A 7 -67.07 32.35 11.82
C ASP A 7 -66.06 31.19 11.76
N VAL A 8 -66.48 29.97 12.11
CA VAL A 8 -65.62 28.77 12.08
C VAL A 8 -65.23 28.39 10.64
N ASN A 9 -66.16 28.50 9.69
CA ASN A 9 -65.88 28.22 8.28
C ASN A 9 -64.98 29.32 7.67
N GLU A 10 -65.16 30.57 8.07
CA GLU A 10 -64.33 31.69 7.59
C GLU A 10 -62.88 31.61 8.11
N LEU A 11 -62.69 31.21 9.37
CA LEU A 11 -61.38 30.89 9.95
C LEU A 11 -60.67 29.75 9.20
N ILE A 12 -61.36 28.64 8.95
CA ILE A 12 -60.81 27.50 8.18
C ILE A 12 -60.43 27.94 6.76
N HIS A 13 -61.27 28.76 6.11
CA HIS A 13 -60.98 29.25 4.77
C HIS A 13 -59.77 30.21 4.75
N MET A 14 -59.55 31.01 5.80
CA MET A 14 -58.36 31.84 5.94
C MET A 14 -57.08 31.02 6.19
N GLU A 15 -57.11 29.98 7.01
CA GLU A 15 -55.95 29.09 7.20
C GLU A 15 -55.56 28.36 5.91
N GLN A 16 -56.53 27.85 5.15
CA GLN A 16 -56.26 27.21 3.86
C GLN A 16 -55.69 28.20 2.84
N LYS A 17 -56.12 29.47 2.88
CA LYS A 17 -55.58 30.54 2.02
C LYS A 17 -54.15 30.93 2.41
N LYS A 18 -53.82 30.90 3.71
CA LYS A 18 -52.43 31.05 4.20
C LYS A 18 -51.53 29.90 3.75
N LYS A 19 -51.94 28.64 3.93
CA LYS A 19 -51.14 27.47 3.50
C LYS A 19 -50.82 27.51 2.00
N ARG A 20 -51.82 27.79 1.15
CA ARG A 20 -51.62 27.92 -0.30
C ARG A 20 -50.74 29.10 -0.73
N LYS A 21 -50.59 30.13 0.11
CA LYS A 21 -49.65 31.24 -0.15
C LYS A 21 -48.22 30.83 0.19
N ILE A 22 -48.02 30.16 1.32
CA ILE A 22 -46.72 29.61 1.74
C ILE A 22 -46.23 28.57 0.73
N GLU A 23 -47.09 27.64 0.27
CA GLU A 23 -46.73 26.67 -0.77
C GLU A 23 -46.35 27.32 -2.10
N LYS A 24 -46.93 28.48 -2.45
CA LYS A 24 -46.53 29.25 -3.64
C LYS A 24 -45.18 29.95 -3.47
N GLU A 25 -44.96 30.60 -2.33
CA GLU A 25 -43.69 31.26 -2.01
C GLU A 25 -42.54 30.23 -1.91
N GLU A 26 -42.83 28.99 -1.47
CA GLU A 26 -41.90 27.84 -1.49
C GLU A 26 -41.67 27.20 -2.87
N ILE A 27 -42.49 27.51 -3.88
CA ILE A 27 -42.32 27.02 -5.26
C ILE A 27 -41.61 28.07 -6.09
N GLU A 28 -41.96 29.36 -5.94
CA GLU A 28 -41.27 30.47 -6.62
C GLU A 28 -39.80 30.55 -6.21
N SER A 29 -39.48 30.47 -4.90
CA SER A 29 -38.08 30.40 -4.42
C SER A 29 -37.27 29.21 -4.95
N LYS A 30 -37.91 28.06 -5.21
CA LYS A 30 -37.25 26.88 -5.80
C LYS A 30 -37.11 26.96 -7.33
N GLN A 31 -37.78 27.90 -7.99
CA GLN A 31 -37.59 28.17 -9.42
C GLN A 31 -36.48 29.20 -9.64
N ASP A 32 -36.35 30.20 -8.75
CA ASP A 32 -35.26 31.18 -8.79
C ASP A 32 -33.89 30.54 -8.49
N ASP A 33 -33.79 29.62 -7.52
CA ASP A 33 -32.58 28.82 -7.27
C ASP A 33 -32.15 27.97 -8.50
N GLN A 34 -33.07 27.67 -9.44
CA GLN A 34 -32.75 26.93 -10.66
C GLN A 34 -32.47 27.83 -11.87
N SER A 35 -32.89 29.10 -11.87
CA SER A 35 -32.54 30.04 -12.94
C SER A 35 -31.13 30.59 -12.76
N GLU A 36 -30.75 31.01 -11.55
CA GLU A 36 -29.40 31.56 -11.28
C GLU A 36 -28.28 30.55 -11.59
N ASN A 37 -28.44 29.27 -11.20
CA ASN A 37 -27.44 28.23 -11.49
C ASN A 37 -27.26 27.95 -13.00
N ASN A 38 -28.26 28.23 -13.84
CA ASN A 38 -28.15 28.06 -15.30
C ASN A 38 -27.54 29.28 -16.01
N GLU A 39 -27.42 30.42 -15.33
CA GLU A 39 -26.81 31.64 -15.87
C GLU A 39 -25.30 31.75 -15.53
N TYR A 40 -24.87 31.19 -14.41
CA TYR A 40 -23.43 31.07 -14.09
C TYR A 40 -22.68 30.08 -15.01
N ASP A 41 -23.27 28.92 -15.35
CA ASP A 41 -22.62 27.92 -16.20
C ASP A 41 -22.57 28.30 -17.70
N LYS A 42 -23.34 29.32 -18.14
CA LYS A 42 -23.26 29.84 -19.52
C LYS A 42 -22.16 30.87 -19.71
N ASN A 43 -21.91 31.72 -18.71
CA ASN A 43 -20.98 32.85 -18.84
C ASN A 43 -19.48 32.47 -18.78
N ILE A 44 -19.14 31.18 -18.64
CA ILE A 44 -17.75 30.69 -18.64
C ILE A 44 -17.29 30.19 -20.03
N CYS A 45 -18.21 29.96 -20.98
CA CYS A 45 -17.87 29.40 -22.30
C CYS A 45 -17.63 30.42 -23.42
N ASP A 46 -17.98 31.70 -23.24
CA ASP A 46 -18.03 32.69 -24.34
C ASP A 46 -16.82 33.64 -24.41
N ASN A 47 -15.68 33.31 -23.79
CA ASN A 47 -14.43 34.11 -23.86
C ASN A 47 -13.14 33.26 -23.99
N LEU A 48 -13.09 32.42 -25.03
CA LEU A 48 -11.85 31.80 -25.51
C LEU A 48 -11.66 32.16 -27.00
N PRO A 49 -10.52 32.72 -27.43
CA PRO A 49 -10.31 33.06 -28.84
C PRO A 49 -10.13 31.80 -29.71
N ASP A 50 -10.75 31.81 -30.89
CA ASP A 50 -10.58 30.77 -31.92
C ASP A 50 -9.09 30.58 -32.30
N GLN A 51 -8.59 29.36 -32.19
CA GLN A 51 -7.28 28.99 -32.72
C GLN A 51 -7.40 28.42 -34.13
N SER A 52 -7.53 29.32 -35.11
CA SER A 52 -7.27 29.00 -36.51
C SER A 52 -6.59 30.17 -37.24
N GLU A 53 -5.34 30.48 -36.92
CA GLU A 53 -4.39 31.07 -37.87
C GLU A 53 -2.94 31.10 -37.33
N LYS A 54 -1.98 31.14 -38.29
CA LYS A 54 -0.53 31.41 -38.15
C LYS A 54 0.37 30.31 -37.59
N ASN A 55 0.87 29.52 -38.54
CA ASN A 55 2.31 29.22 -38.59
C ASN A 55 3.14 30.51 -38.76
N GLU A 56 4.46 30.38 -38.54
CA GLU A 56 5.52 31.38 -38.80
C GLU A 56 5.64 32.53 -37.77
N TYR A 57 6.89 32.99 -37.58
CA TYR A 57 7.39 33.89 -36.52
C TYR A 57 7.37 33.24 -35.09
N ASP A 58 8.48 33.03 -34.38
CA ASP A 58 9.88 33.39 -34.64
C ASP A 58 10.89 32.33 -34.16
N LYS A 59 11.94 32.15 -34.97
CA LYS A 59 13.27 31.80 -34.46
C LYS A 59 13.90 33.07 -33.89
N ASN A 60 14.82 32.88 -32.94
CA ASN A 60 15.62 33.92 -32.26
C ASN A 60 14.90 34.61 -31.08
N ILE A 61 15.16 34.08 -29.88
CA ILE A 61 15.58 34.84 -28.67
C ILE A 61 16.31 33.79 -27.80
N CYS A 62 17.61 33.67 -28.04
CA CYS A 62 18.57 32.91 -27.22
C CYS A 62 19.91 33.66 -27.23
N ASP A 63 19.88 34.96 -26.97
CA ASP A 63 21.05 35.81 -26.80
C ASP A 63 20.74 36.87 -25.73
N ASN A 64 21.75 37.21 -24.92
CA ASN A 64 21.77 38.22 -23.85
C ASN A 64 21.11 37.86 -22.51
N LEU A 65 21.89 37.19 -21.65
CA LEU A 65 22.12 37.64 -20.27
C LEU A 65 23.62 37.45 -19.93
N PRO A 66 24.26 38.34 -19.15
CA PRO A 66 25.71 38.53 -19.23
C PRO A 66 26.52 37.77 -18.18
N ASP A 67 27.77 37.45 -18.53
CA ASP A 67 28.82 37.04 -17.60
C ASP A 67 29.11 38.11 -16.54
N GLN A 68 29.22 37.69 -15.28
CA GLN A 68 30.14 38.31 -14.31
C GLN A 68 30.88 37.21 -13.53
N SER A 69 32.16 37.06 -13.87
CA SER A 69 33.16 36.31 -13.13
C SER A 69 33.78 37.18 -12.01
N GLU A 70 34.62 36.53 -11.19
CA GLU A 70 35.37 37.08 -10.03
C GLU A 70 34.60 37.10 -8.69
N LYS A 71 35.15 36.61 -7.56
CA LYS A 71 36.55 36.23 -7.28
C LYS A 71 36.73 35.28 -6.09
N ASN A 72 37.93 34.66 -6.06
CA ASN A 72 38.62 33.94 -4.98
C ASN A 72 38.10 32.52 -4.66
N GLU A 73 38.79 31.42 -4.98
CA GLU A 73 40.20 31.03 -4.72
C GLU A 73 40.46 30.68 -3.25
N TYR A 74 40.55 29.37 -2.95
CA TYR A 74 41.53 28.76 -2.04
C TYR A 74 41.44 27.24 -2.17
N ASP A 75 42.38 26.65 -2.92
CA ASP A 75 42.57 25.22 -3.04
C ASP A 75 44.00 24.89 -2.55
N LYS A 76 44.14 24.07 -1.49
CA LYS A 76 45.40 23.39 -1.09
C LYS A 76 45.27 22.50 0.15
N ASN A 77 45.57 21.22 -0.08
CA ASN A 77 46.32 20.28 0.78
C ASN A 77 45.68 19.74 2.08
N ILE A 78 46.20 18.56 2.48
CA ILE A 78 45.84 17.67 3.62
C ILE A 78 44.83 16.59 3.15
N CYS A 79 45.16 15.30 3.01
CA CYS A 79 46.20 14.50 3.70
C CYS A 79 47.12 13.71 2.76
N ASP A 80 48.42 13.81 2.99
CA ASP A 80 49.39 12.71 2.96
C ASP A 80 50.28 12.85 4.22
N ASP A 81 51.00 11.79 4.60
CA ASP A 81 51.87 11.60 5.78
C ASP A 81 51.27 10.87 7.01
N LEU A 82 51.32 9.53 6.96
CA LEU A 82 51.84 8.72 8.07
C LEU A 82 52.62 7.52 7.47
N PRO A 83 53.85 7.24 7.91
CA PRO A 83 54.76 6.36 7.18
C PRO A 83 54.60 4.87 7.53
N ASP A 84 54.84 4.03 6.53
CA ASP A 84 55.13 2.61 6.71
C ASP A 84 56.66 2.43 6.79
N GLN A 85 57.16 1.87 7.90
CA GLN A 85 58.54 1.40 8.01
C GLN A 85 58.60 0.09 8.78
N SER A 86 58.90 -0.97 8.04
CA SER A 86 59.44 -2.20 8.59
C SER A 86 60.93 -2.03 8.87
N GLU A 87 61.41 -2.43 10.06
CA GLU A 87 62.73 -3.07 10.15
C GLU A 87 62.89 -3.95 11.38
N LYS A 88 63.70 -5.00 11.23
CA LYS A 88 63.96 -6.06 12.22
C LYS A 88 65.03 -5.61 13.22
N LYS A 89 64.95 -6.10 14.47
CA LYS A 89 66.15 -6.43 15.27
C LYS A 89 65.87 -7.45 16.36
N SER A 90 66.78 -8.40 16.48
CA SER A 90 66.78 -9.49 17.47
C SER A 90 67.46 -9.08 18.77
N ALA A 91 67.12 -9.72 19.90
CA ALA A 91 68.04 -10.48 20.77
C ALA A 91 67.64 -10.55 22.27
N ASN A 92 67.68 -11.77 22.81
CA ASN A 92 68.05 -12.21 24.16
C ASN A 92 67.30 -11.78 25.46
N GLY A 93 66.84 -12.82 26.16
CA GLY A 93 66.94 -13.00 27.62
C GLY A 93 65.72 -12.61 28.46
N GLN A 94 65.36 -13.31 29.54
CA GLN A 94 65.77 -14.65 30.04
C GLN A 94 64.77 -15.09 31.16
N GLU A 95 64.77 -16.38 31.55
CA GLU A 95 64.12 -16.96 32.76
C GLU A 95 62.57 -17.13 32.70
N LYS A 96 62.02 -18.36 32.74
CA LYS A 96 61.88 -19.41 33.81
C LYS A 96 60.71 -19.11 34.78
N GLU A 97 59.89 -20.06 35.27
CA GLU A 97 60.00 -21.54 35.33
C GLU A 97 58.60 -22.21 35.52
N GLY A 98 58.45 -23.46 35.01
CA GLY A 98 57.52 -24.54 35.47
C GLY A 98 56.01 -24.38 35.23
N ASP A 99 55.15 -25.42 35.19
CA ASP A 99 55.24 -26.89 35.16
C ASP A 99 53.81 -27.42 34.77
N LEU A 100 53.52 -28.62 34.26
CA LEU A 100 54.29 -29.85 33.93
C LEU A 100 53.54 -30.63 32.80
N GLU A 101 54.03 -31.81 32.40
CA GLU A 101 53.50 -32.66 31.30
C GLU A 101 52.43 -33.68 31.74
N ASN A 102 51.66 -34.20 30.78
CA ASN A 102 51.39 -35.64 30.62
C ASN A 102 50.89 -35.91 29.19
N ASP A 103 51.52 -36.88 28.53
CA ASP A 103 51.12 -37.42 27.22
C ASP A 103 49.87 -38.31 27.33
N ASP A 104 49.15 -38.48 26.21
CA ASP A 104 48.84 -39.83 25.71
C ASP A 104 48.33 -39.80 24.25
N GLU A 105 48.51 -40.92 23.56
CA GLU A 105 48.45 -41.00 22.09
C GLU A 105 47.06 -41.21 21.45
N ASN A 106 46.96 -40.79 20.19
CA ASN A 106 46.22 -41.43 19.08
C ASN A 106 44.80 -42.00 19.31
N GLY A 107 43.82 -41.33 18.71
CA GLY A 107 42.51 -41.92 18.37
C GLY A 107 41.88 -41.22 17.16
N GLU A 108 41.95 -41.82 15.98
CA GLU A 108 41.24 -41.34 14.80
C GLU A 108 39.73 -41.32 15.06
N ASN A 109 39.08 -40.17 14.79
CA ASN A 109 37.65 -40.12 14.48
C ASN A 109 37.40 -39.00 13.47
N SER A 110 37.35 -39.39 12.21
CA SER A 110 37.00 -38.53 11.09
C SER A 110 35.49 -38.27 11.07
N GLU A 111 35.01 -37.16 11.64
CA GLU A 111 33.67 -36.65 11.33
C GLU A 111 33.49 -35.16 11.67
N THR A 112 32.75 -34.45 10.80
CA THR A 112 32.21 -33.07 10.96
C THR A 112 33.18 -31.86 10.93
N ASP A 113 33.66 -31.49 9.73
CA ASP A 113 34.24 -30.14 9.48
C ASP A 113 33.37 -29.22 8.58
N SER A 114 32.31 -29.76 7.95
CA SER A 114 31.47 -29.04 6.98
C SER A 114 30.60 -27.93 7.57
N SER A 115 30.30 -27.96 8.87
CA SER A 115 29.49 -26.93 9.54
C SER A 115 30.23 -25.60 9.70
N SER A 116 31.55 -25.63 9.88
CA SER A 116 32.35 -24.43 10.17
C SER A 116 32.58 -23.57 8.91
N GLU A 117 32.70 -24.20 7.74
CA GLU A 117 32.89 -23.52 6.46
C GLU A 117 31.59 -22.89 5.94
N ASP A 118 30.46 -23.61 6.00
CA ASP A 118 29.17 -23.08 5.56
C ASP A 118 28.71 -21.90 6.44
N GLU A 119 28.99 -21.92 7.74
CA GLU A 119 28.74 -20.76 8.61
C GLU A 119 29.59 -19.54 8.22
N LYS A 120 30.90 -19.72 7.99
CA LYS A 120 31.80 -18.63 7.58
C LYS A 120 31.38 -18.05 6.22
N LYS A 121 31.01 -18.92 5.28
CA LYS A 121 30.55 -18.55 3.94
C LYS A 121 29.24 -17.77 3.97
N ASN A 122 28.27 -18.22 4.78
CA ASN A 122 27.01 -17.51 4.98
C ASN A 122 27.20 -16.16 5.69
N LYS A 123 28.10 -16.07 6.68
CA LYS A 123 28.46 -14.79 7.33
C LYS A 123 29.02 -13.78 6.31
N ASN A 124 29.97 -14.20 5.47
CA ASN A 124 30.57 -13.35 4.43
C ASN A 124 29.54 -12.86 3.40
N ILE A 125 28.68 -13.74 2.88
CA ILE A 125 27.59 -13.37 1.95
C ILE A 125 26.63 -12.34 2.58
N ASN A 126 26.29 -12.50 3.86
CA ASN A 126 25.43 -11.54 4.57
C ASN A 126 26.07 -10.16 4.72
N GLU A 127 27.40 -10.09 4.87
CA GLU A 127 28.17 -8.84 4.92
C GLU A 127 28.27 -8.18 3.53
N GLU A 128 28.52 -8.94 2.46
CA GLU A 128 28.48 -8.44 1.07
C GLU A 128 27.11 -7.80 0.77
N ILE A 129 26.01 -8.51 1.07
CA ILE A 129 24.64 -8.03 0.84
C ILE A 129 24.38 -6.71 1.59
N LYS A 130 24.72 -6.65 2.89
CA LYS A 130 24.61 -5.40 3.68
C LYS A 130 25.43 -4.26 3.07
N GLY A 131 26.65 -4.54 2.64
CA GLY A 131 27.55 -3.57 2.00
C GLY A 131 27.01 -2.97 0.69
N PHE A 132 26.21 -3.71 -0.08
CA PHE A 132 25.51 -3.18 -1.25
C PHE A 132 24.33 -2.28 -0.89
N ILE A 133 23.57 -2.63 0.15
CA ILE A 133 22.33 -1.96 0.55
C ILE A 133 22.61 -0.59 1.16
N SER A 134 23.48 -0.54 2.18
CA SER A 134 23.77 0.70 2.93
C SER A 134 24.39 1.81 2.07
N LYS A 135 24.97 1.47 0.92
CA LYS A 135 25.56 2.44 -0.02
C LYS A 135 24.55 3.01 -1.04
N ARG A 136 23.31 2.51 -1.08
CA ARG A 136 22.39 2.74 -2.22
C ARG A 136 20.95 3.07 -1.86
N ILE A 137 20.48 2.69 -0.69
CA ILE A 137 19.15 3.10 -0.19
C ILE A 137 19.35 4.23 0.82
N PRO A 138 19.07 5.50 0.48
CA PRO A 138 19.30 6.64 1.38
C PRO A 138 18.33 6.65 2.57
N ASN A 139 17.12 6.12 2.38
CA ASN A 139 16.09 6.03 3.41
C ASN A 139 16.00 4.59 3.93
N ILE A 140 16.71 4.32 5.02
CA ILE A 140 16.47 3.10 5.82
C ILE A 140 15.05 3.20 6.40
N SER A 141 14.27 2.13 6.31
CA SER A 141 12.91 2.11 6.89
C SER A 141 12.96 2.22 8.42
N ARG A 142 11.79 2.39 9.04
CA ARG A 142 11.62 2.09 10.48
C ARG A 142 12.13 0.67 10.79
N ASP A 143 12.25 0.32 12.07
CA ASP A 143 12.53 -1.08 12.40
C ASP A 143 11.39 -1.98 11.86
N LEU A 144 11.73 -2.80 10.87
CA LEU A 144 10.81 -3.75 10.26
C LEU A 144 10.62 -5.01 11.12
N SER A 145 11.32 -5.17 12.24
CA SER A 145 11.08 -6.28 13.18
C SER A 145 9.61 -6.34 13.64
N VAL A 146 8.93 -5.18 13.69
CA VAL A 146 7.49 -5.07 13.95
C VAL A 146 6.71 -4.98 12.64
N ASP A 147 5.85 -5.97 12.39
CA ASP A 147 4.85 -5.94 11.31
C ASP A 147 3.68 -5.04 11.68
N VAL A 148 3.42 -4.01 10.86
CA VAL A 148 2.24 -3.16 10.99
C VAL A 148 1.33 -3.41 9.81
N SER A 149 0.14 -3.90 10.10
CA SER A 149 -0.94 -4.14 9.16
C SER A 149 -2.09 -3.18 9.40
N VAL A 150 -2.89 -2.92 8.37
CA VAL A 150 -4.08 -2.06 8.46
C VAL A 150 -5.31 -2.81 7.95
N ALA A 151 -6.47 -2.59 8.59
CA ALA A 151 -7.76 -3.00 8.07
C ALA A 151 -8.58 -1.76 7.70
N ILE A 152 -9.04 -1.69 6.45
CA ILE A 152 -9.73 -0.53 5.87
C ILE A 152 -11.05 -0.92 5.18
N PRO A 153 -12.08 -0.07 5.25
CA PRO A 153 -13.35 -0.30 4.55
C PRO A 153 -13.18 -0.13 3.04
N ALA A 154 -13.78 -1.00 2.25
CA ALA A 154 -13.85 -0.83 0.80
C ALA A 154 -14.59 0.46 0.39
N THR A 155 -15.53 0.95 1.21
CA THR A 155 -16.24 2.22 0.94
C THR A 155 -15.39 3.48 1.09
N ILE A 156 -14.12 3.40 1.52
CA ILE A 156 -13.19 4.53 1.55
C ILE A 156 -13.03 5.23 0.18
N ILE A 157 -13.14 4.46 -0.90
CA ILE A 157 -13.12 4.94 -2.29
C ILE A 157 -14.54 5.09 -2.89
N ASN A 158 -15.61 5.10 -2.08
CA ASN A 158 -16.96 5.23 -2.61
C ASN A 158 -17.22 6.66 -3.11
N ASN A 159 -17.03 6.87 -4.41
CA ASN A 159 -17.30 8.12 -5.11
C ASN A 159 -18.02 7.83 -6.43
N LYS A 160 -18.78 8.80 -6.98
CA LYS A 160 -19.35 8.66 -8.33
C LYS A 160 -18.30 8.74 -9.44
N ASN A 161 -17.21 9.50 -9.22
CA ASN A 161 -16.17 9.72 -10.21
C ASN A 161 -15.00 8.74 -10.03
N ASP A 162 -14.76 7.89 -11.02
CA ASP A 162 -13.66 6.91 -11.06
C ASP A 162 -12.26 7.53 -11.03
N VAL A 163 -12.10 8.79 -11.43
CA VAL A 163 -10.82 9.52 -11.29
C VAL A 163 -10.51 9.74 -9.81
N ILE A 164 -11.52 10.12 -9.01
CA ILE A 164 -11.38 10.31 -7.56
C ILE A 164 -11.12 8.98 -6.86
N LYS A 165 -11.77 7.88 -7.30
CA LYS A 165 -11.46 6.53 -6.77
C LYS A 165 -10.00 6.16 -6.98
N SER A 166 -9.47 6.40 -8.17
CA SER A 166 -8.07 6.11 -8.53
C SER A 166 -7.10 7.01 -7.75
N TYR A 167 -7.41 8.30 -7.60
CA TYR A 167 -6.64 9.24 -6.78
C TYR A 167 -6.57 8.81 -5.31
N ILE A 168 -7.70 8.50 -4.66
CA ILE A 168 -7.72 8.03 -3.26
C ILE A 168 -6.96 6.70 -3.13
N SER A 169 -7.13 5.78 -4.08
CA SER A 169 -6.36 4.51 -4.10
C SER A 169 -4.85 4.76 -4.19
N SER A 170 -4.43 5.76 -4.96
CA SER A 170 -3.02 6.16 -5.09
C SER A 170 -2.47 6.84 -3.83
N TYR A 171 -3.26 7.72 -3.23
CA TYR A 171 -2.92 8.35 -1.94
C TYR A 171 -2.70 7.29 -0.86
N LEU A 172 -3.63 6.34 -0.73
CA LEU A 172 -3.53 5.22 0.21
C LEU A 172 -2.27 4.37 -0.04
N ALA A 173 -2.02 3.94 -1.29
CA ALA A 173 -0.83 3.18 -1.66
C ALA A 173 0.48 3.88 -1.24
N ARG A 174 0.58 5.19 -1.48
CA ARG A 174 1.73 6.01 -1.07
C ARG A 174 1.89 6.04 0.45
N ILE A 175 0.82 6.32 1.19
CA ILE A 175 0.85 6.38 2.66
C ILE A 175 1.26 5.02 3.25
N PHE A 176 0.74 3.90 2.72
CA PHE A 176 1.13 2.55 3.15
C PHE A 176 2.58 2.21 2.84
N THR A 177 3.12 2.69 1.72
CA THR A 177 4.56 2.55 1.39
C THR A 177 5.44 3.41 2.30
N ILE A 178 5.09 4.68 2.52
CA ILE A 178 5.84 5.63 3.36
C ILE A 178 6.04 5.06 4.77
N PHE A 179 4.97 4.53 5.39
CA PHE A 179 5.04 3.97 6.74
C PHE A 179 5.37 2.46 6.79
N SER A 180 5.77 1.88 5.64
CA SER A 180 6.21 0.50 5.51
C SER A 180 5.23 -0.51 6.12
N ILE A 181 3.97 -0.45 5.65
CA ILE A 181 2.89 -1.38 6.02
C ILE A 181 3.17 -2.75 5.40
N SER A 182 3.00 -3.82 6.17
CA SER A 182 3.25 -5.19 5.70
C SER A 182 2.05 -5.83 5.00
N THR A 183 0.84 -5.63 5.53
CA THR A 183 -0.41 -6.13 4.92
C THR A 183 -1.56 -5.12 5.03
N ILE A 184 -2.30 -4.98 3.94
CA ILE A 184 -3.54 -4.20 3.84
C ILE A 184 -4.72 -5.18 3.74
N TYR A 185 -5.58 -5.16 4.76
CA TYR A 185 -6.83 -5.89 4.79
C TYR A 185 -7.96 -4.98 4.33
N ILE A 186 -8.58 -5.30 3.19
CA ILE A 186 -9.76 -4.59 2.67
C ILE A 186 -10.99 -5.37 3.12
N TYR A 187 -11.85 -4.82 3.98
CA TYR A 187 -13.08 -5.50 4.37
C TYR A 187 -14.30 -4.95 3.61
N ASP A 188 -15.20 -5.84 3.17
CA ASP A 188 -16.41 -5.44 2.45
C ASP A 188 -17.48 -4.88 3.40
N ASP A 189 -17.58 -3.56 3.45
CA ASP A 189 -18.61 -2.83 4.21
C ASP A 189 -19.73 -2.27 3.33
N GLY A 190 -19.77 -2.65 2.05
CA GLY A 190 -20.76 -2.25 1.05
C GLY A 190 -22.14 -2.90 1.25
N PHE A 191 -22.67 -2.91 2.47
CA PHE A 191 -23.90 -3.61 2.87
C PHE A 191 -25.15 -3.22 2.05
N GLU A 192 -25.19 -2.00 1.52
CA GLU A 192 -26.30 -1.47 0.71
C GLU A 192 -26.04 -1.54 -0.80
N LEU A 193 -24.81 -1.26 -1.26
CA LEU A 193 -24.42 -1.30 -2.68
C LEU A 193 -24.70 -2.67 -3.31
N ASN A 194 -24.37 -3.74 -2.59
CA ASN A 194 -24.61 -5.13 -2.99
C ASN A 194 -26.10 -5.50 -3.17
N ARG A 195 -27.07 -4.65 -2.74
CA ARG A 195 -28.50 -4.85 -3.02
C ARG A 195 -28.93 -4.23 -4.35
N ASN A 196 -28.33 -3.10 -4.74
CA ASN A 196 -28.73 -2.37 -5.94
C ASN A 196 -28.13 -3.01 -7.21
N GLU A 197 -26.85 -3.41 -7.19
CA GLU A 197 -26.21 -4.12 -8.31
C GLU A 197 -26.94 -5.44 -8.66
N ARG A 198 -27.53 -6.12 -7.65
CA ARG A 198 -28.34 -7.34 -7.86
C ARG A 198 -29.68 -7.10 -8.56
N ASN A 199 -30.21 -5.88 -8.51
CA ASN A 199 -31.42 -5.48 -9.23
C ASN A 199 -31.07 -4.96 -10.63
N GLU A 200 -29.95 -4.25 -10.81
CA GLU A 200 -29.51 -3.75 -12.12
C GLU A 200 -29.06 -4.89 -13.06
N ASN A 201 -28.32 -5.89 -12.55
CA ASN A 201 -27.89 -7.06 -13.32
C ASN A 201 -29.04 -7.98 -13.81
N ARG A 202 -30.30 -7.70 -13.47
CA ARG A 202 -31.47 -8.37 -14.06
C ARG A 202 -31.96 -7.72 -15.36
N ASN A 203 -31.57 -6.46 -15.62
CA ASN A 203 -32.11 -5.65 -16.71
C ASN A 203 -31.10 -5.36 -17.83
N SER A 204 -29.85 -5.82 -17.71
CA SER A 204 -28.80 -5.63 -18.70
C SER A 204 -28.70 -6.80 -19.69
N ILE A 205 -29.13 -6.59 -20.93
CA ILE A 205 -28.93 -7.53 -22.05
C ILE A 205 -27.43 -7.54 -22.43
N PRO A 206 -26.77 -8.71 -22.54
CA PRO A 206 -25.35 -8.76 -22.90
C PRO A 206 -25.15 -8.44 -24.40
N PRO A 207 -24.18 -7.57 -24.76
CA PRO A 207 -23.84 -7.32 -26.16
C PRO A 207 -23.09 -8.53 -26.75
N LYS A 208 -23.48 -8.96 -27.95
CA LYS A 208 -22.78 -10.00 -28.70
C LYS A 208 -21.56 -9.42 -29.40
N THR A 209 -20.36 -9.87 -29.05
CA THR A 209 -19.19 -9.88 -29.95
C THR A 209 -18.39 -11.16 -29.75
N ASN A 210 -18.10 -11.84 -30.87
CA ASN A 210 -17.20 -12.99 -30.89
C ASN A 210 -15.76 -12.49 -31.02
N ASN A 211 -14.84 -13.02 -30.20
CA ASN A 211 -13.52 -13.51 -30.63
C ASN A 211 -12.74 -14.00 -29.40
N GLU A 212 -12.23 -15.23 -29.48
CA GLU A 212 -11.63 -15.93 -28.35
C GLU A 212 -10.14 -15.60 -28.18
N ARG A 213 -9.73 -15.31 -26.94
CA ARG A 213 -8.37 -15.50 -26.39
C ARG A 213 -8.43 -15.41 -24.86
N PRO A 214 -7.47 -16.01 -24.13
CA PRO A 214 -7.78 -16.79 -22.94
C PRO A 214 -8.28 -15.93 -21.77
N THR A 215 -9.56 -16.09 -21.47
CA THR A 215 -10.13 -15.72 -20.17
C THR A 215 -9.59 -16.64 -19.09
N PHE A 216 -9.47 -16.09 -17.87
CA PHE A 216 -9.20 -16.86 -16.65
C PHE A 216 -10.23 -18.00 -16.55
N SER A 217 -9.78 -19.25 -16.69
CA SER A 217 -10.66 -20.38 -16.95
C SER A 217 -11.54 -20.70 -15.75
N SER A 218 -12.78 -20.22 -15.82
CA SER A 218 -13.92 -20.82 -15.15
C SER A 218 -14.01 -22.31 -15.53
N THR A 219 -13.83 -23.20 -14.56
CA THR A 219 -14.25 -24.60 -14.68
C THR A 219 -15.49 -24.88 -13.84
N GLU A 220 -16.45 -25.52 -14.52
CA GLU A 220 -17.55 -26.32 -13.99
C GLU A 220 -18.70 -25.61 -13.26
N LYS A 221 -19.85 -25.61 -13.96
CA LYS A 221 -21.18 -25.35 -13.41
C LYS A 221 -21.62 -26.48 -12.46
N ASN A 222 -21.14 -26.45 -11.23
CA ASN A 222 -21.78 -27.17 -10.12
C ASN A 222 -22.72 -26.21 -9.37
N GLU A 223 -24.03 -26.37 -9.54
CA GLU A 223 -25.05 -25.41 -9.07
C GLU A 223 -25.18 -25.27 -7.54
N ASN A 224 -24.37 -26.01 -6.76
CA ASN A 224 -24.43 -26.05 -5.29
C ASN A 224 -23.29 -25.30 -4.56
N ASN A 225 -22.39 -24.61 -5.26
CA ASN A 225 -21.38 -23.75 -4.62
C ASN A 225 -21.46 -22.29 -5.13
N LYS A 226 -22.30 -21.47 -4.48
CA LYS A 226 -22.26 -20.00 -4.64
C LYS A 226 -20.96 -19.46 -4.06
N LYS A 227 -19.90 -19.43 -4.87
CA LYS A 227 -18.63 -18.74 -4.58
C LYS A 227 -18.96 -17.32 -4.14
N TYR A 228 -18.53 -16.94 -2.94
CA TYR A 228 -18.76 -15.59 -2.44
C TYR A 228 -18.01 -14.59 -3.33
N GLU A 229 -18.71 -13.56 -3.77
CA GLU A 229 -18.20 -12.52 -4.64
C GLU A 229 -18.12 -11.21 -3.87
N TYR A 230 -16.91 -10.66 -3.77
CA TYR A 230 -16.65 -9.36 -3.16
C TYR A 230 -17.25 -8.22 -3.98
N SER A 231 -17.66 -7.13 -3.32
CA SER A 231 -18.22 -5.94 -3.97
C SER A 231 -17.27 -5.31 -5.00
N TYR A 232 -17.83 -4.52 -5.92
CA TYR A 232 -17.07 -3.76 -6.91
C TYR A 232 -15.95 -2.92 -6.27
N LEU A 233 -16.22 -2.24 -5.15
CA LEU A 233 -15.23 -1.39 -4.48
C LEU A 233 -14.07 -2.18 -3.88
N CYS A 234 -14.33 -3.37 -3.31
CA CYS A 234 -13.27 -4.28 -2.84
C CYS A 234 -12.32 -4.64 -3.98
N LYS A 235 -12.87 -5.07 -5.12
CA LYS A 235 -12.11 -5.45 -6.31
C LYS A 235 -11.34 -4.25 -6.87
N TYR A 236 -11.99 -3.10 -7.02
CA TYR A 236 -11.37 -1.88 -7.53
C TYR A 236 -10.16 -1.47 -6.69
N LEU A 237 -10.33 -1.37 -5.37
CA LEU A 237 -9.27 -0.96 -4.44
C LEU A 237 -8.13 -1.99 -4.44
N HIS A 238 -8.45 -3.29 -4.40
CA HIS A 238 -7.45 -4.36 -4.49
C HIS A 238 -6.60 -4.25 -5.77
N PHE A 239 -7.23 -4.16 -6.94
CA PHE A 239 -6.52 -4.05 -8.22
C PHE A 239 -5.64 -2.80 -8.29
N ASN A 240 -6.12 -1.65 -7.80
CA ASN A 240 -5.37 -0.39 -7.84
C ASN A 240 -4.18 -0.40 -6.87
N LEU A 241 -4.37 -0.91 -5.64
CA LEU A 241 -3.28 -1.06 -4.67
C LEU A 241 -2.23 -2.06 -5.16
N GLN A 242 -2.63 -3.18 -5.77
CA GLN A 242 -1.72 -4.21 -6.27
C GLN A 242 -0.93 -3.72 -7.49
N TYR A 243 -1.59 -2.99 -8.39
CA TYR A 243 -0.93 -2.35 -9.53
C TYR A 243 0.13 -1.35 -9.10
N LEU A 244 -0.17 -0.54 -8.08
CA LEU A 244 0.79 0.42 -7.55
C LEU A 244 1.96 -0.22 -6.80
N GLU A 245 1.71 -1.25 -6.00
CA GLU A 245 2.78 -2.02 -5.34
C GLU A 245 3.69 -2.72 -6.34
N THR A 246 3.15 -3.20 -7.46
CA THR A 246 3.95 -3.91 -8.47
C THR A 246 4.95 -2.97 -9.16
N PRO A 247 6.26 -3.33 -9.22
CA PRO A 247 7.28 -2.56 -9.93
C PRO A 247 6.92 -2.32 -11.40
N GLN A 248 7.22 -1.11 -11.91
CA GLN A 248 6.72 -0.62 -13.20
C GLN A 248 7.02 -1.58 -14.38
N TYR A 249 8.21 -2.19 -14.40
CA TYR A 249 8.64 -3.10 -15.46
C TYR A 249 7.83 -4.42 -15.51
N LEU A 250 7.25 -4.87 -14.39
CA LEU A 250 6.45 -6.11 -14.33
C LEU A 250 4.97 -5.90 -14.67
N ARG A 251 4.47 -4.67 -14.63
CA ARG A 251 3.02 -4.39 -14.74
C ARG A 251 2.40 -4.92 -16.03
N LYS A 252 3.12 -4.85 -17.16
CA LYS A 252 2.68 -5.37 -18.46
C LYS A 252 2.58 -6.90 -18.52
N HIS A 253 3.29 -7.63 -17.66
CA HIS A 253 3.23 -9.09 -17.59
C HIS A 253 2.10 -9.58 -16.67
N ILE A 254 1.81 -8.81 -15.60
CA ILE A 254 0.92 -9.24 -14.52
C ILE A 254 -0.52 -8.75 -14.73
N PHE A 255 -0.73 -7.54 -15.24
CA PHE A 255 -2.06 -6.93 -15.32
C PHE A 255 -2.63 -6.97 -16.74
N PRO A 256 -3.80 -7.62 -16.96
CA PRO A 256 -4.54 -7.46 -18.20
C PRO A 256 -5.15 -6.06 -18.29
N ILE A 257 -5.52 -5.65 -19.51
CA ILE A 257 -6.29 -4.41 -19.73
C ILE A 257 -7.64 -4.53 -19.02
N THR A 258 -7.92 -3.62 -18.07
CA THR A 258 -9.14 -3.64 -17.26
C THR A 258 -9.60 -2.23 -16.91
N ASN A 259 -10.93 -2.04 -16.84
CA ASN A 259 -11.54 -0.77 -16.46
C ASN A 259 -11.15 -0.31 -15.04
N PHE A 260 -10.78 -1.23 -14.14
CA PHE A 260 -10.27 -0.87 -12.81
C PHE A 260 -9.00 -0.02 -12.86
N LEU A 261 -8.20 -0.13 -13.93
CA LEU A 261 -6.93 0.56 -14.11
C LEU A 261 -6.99 1.65 -15.19
N LYS A 262 -8.19 2.04 -15.65
CA LYS A 262 -8.40 3.04 -16.71
C LYS A 262 -7.67 4.37 -16.45
N HIS A 263 -7.60 4.80 -15.18
CA HIS A 263 -6.97 6.06 -14.75
C HIS A 263 -5.59 5.87 -14.12
N SER A 264 -4.96 4.70 -14.31
CA SER A 264 -3.64 4.36 -13.73
C SER A 264 -2.52 5.34 -14.09
N GLY A 265 -2.61 6.02 -15.23
CA GLY A 265 -1.68 7.08 -15.63
C GLY A 265 -1.77 8.38 -14.81
N LEU A 266 -2.84 8.56 -14.01
CA LEU A 266 -3.01 9.69 -13.10
C LEU A 266 -2.59 9.35 -11.65
N MET A 267 -2.25 8.09 -11.37
CA MET A 267 -1.86 7.66 -10.04
C MET A 267 -0.40 8.05 -9.76
N SER A 268 -0.17 8.70 -8.62
CA SER A 268 1.17 8.97 -8.12
C SER A 268 1.93 7.66 -7.88
N PRO A 269 3.23 7.58 -8.25
CA PRO A 269 4.06 6.41 -7.99
C PRO A 269 4.27 6.20 -6.48
N VAL A 270 4.53 4.96 -6.07
CA VAL A 270 4.86 4.64 -4.66
C VAL A 270 6.36 4.77 -4.37
N ASP A 271 7.22 4.53 -5.36
CA ASP A 271 8.68 4.68 -5.29
C ASP A 271 9.32 3.90 -4.11
N ALA A 272 8.85 2.66 -3.92
CA ALA A 272 9.33 1.75 -2.88
C ALA A 272 10.70 1.12 -3.26
N PRO A 273 11.50 0.59 -2.31
CA PRO A 273 12.84 0.06 -2.60
C PRO A 273 12.92 -1.05 -3.66
N HIS A 274 11.83 -1.77 -3.93
CA HIS A 274 11.74 -2.78 -4.99
C HIS A 274 11.36 -2.22 -6.38
N HIS A 275 11.05 -0.92 -6.48
CA HIS A 275 10.73 -0.20 -7.72
C HIS A 275 11.97 0.26 -8.49
N LEU A 276 13.08 -0.49 -8.34
CA LEU A 276 14.37 -0.19 -8.96
C LEU A 276 14.24 0.14 -10.45
N ARG A 277 14.94 1.20 -10.87
CA ARG A 277 15.20 1.55 -12.28
C ARG A 277 16.18 0.56 -12.91
N SER A 278 16.38 0.63 -14.22
CA SER A 278 17.26 -0.29 -14.96
C SER A 278 18.77 -0.01 -14.74
N ASP A 279 19.10 1.15 -14.19
CA ASP A 279 20.43 1.65 -13.81
C ASP A 279 20.67 1.62 -12.28
N GLU A 280 19.66 1.26 -11.49
CA GLU A 280 19.77 1.01 -10.06
C GLU A 280 20.02 -0.48 -9.78
N TRP A 281 20.64 -0.79 -8.64
CA TRP A 281 21.04 -2.15 -8.30
C TRP A 281 21.00 -2.44 -6.80
N LEU A 282 20.33 -3.54 -6.46
CA LEU A 282 20.39 -4.23 -5.17
C LEU A 282 20.69 -5.72 -5.39
N PRO A 283 21.15 -6.47 -4.37
CA PRO A 283 21.28 -7.93 -4.43
C PRO A 283 19.95 -8.66 -4.66
N PHE A 284 18.83 -7.99 -4.38
CA PHE A 284 17.48 -8.49 -4.56
C PHE A 284 16.77 -7.75 -5.69
N ARG A 285 15.97 -8.45 -6.51
CA ARG A 285 15.04 -7.81 -7.44
C ARG A 285 13.80 -8.65 -7.69
N GLU A 286 12.67 -7.99 -7.90
CA GLU A 286 11.44 -8.63 -8.34
C GLU A 286 11.54 -9.02 -9.82
N GLY A 287 10.89 -10.11 -10.20
CA GLY A 287 10.87 -10.57 -11.59
C GLY A 287 9.62 -11.38 -11.93
N VAL A 288 9.42 -11.67 -13.21
CA VAL A 288 8.40 -12.59 -13.72
C VAL A 288 9.06 -13.68 -14.56
N VAL A 289 8.66 -14.92 -14.33
CA VAL A 289 9.12 -16.07 -15.14
C VAL A 289 8.61 -15.93 -16.58
N ILE A 290 9.52 -15.73 -17.53
CA ILE A 290 9.19 -15.60 -18.96
C ILE A 290 9.38 -16.90 -19.75
N LYS A 291 10.26 -17.80 -19.28
CA LYS A 291 10.50 -19.10 -19.91
C LYS A 291 10.74 -20.18 -18.86
N LYS A 292 10.19 -21.36 -19.10
CA LYS A 292 10.41 -22.57 -18.31
C LYS A 292 11.04 -23.65 -19.19
N ASN A 293 12.18 -24.19 -18.78
CA ASN A 293 12.82 -25.35 -19.38
C ASN A 293 12.75 -26.53 -18.38
N LEU A 294 13.39 -27.67 -18.69
CA LEU A 294 13.29 -28.90 -17.89
C LEU A 294 13.85 -28.77 -16.46
N ASN A 295 14.99 -28.09 -16.28
CA ASN A 295 15.67 -27.90 -14.98
C ASN A 295 16.12 -26.45 -14.72
N ASN A 296 15.59 -25.48 -15.47
CA ASN A 296 15.86 -24.07 -15.22
C ASN A 296 14.71 -23.19 -15.72
N ILE A 297 14.65 -21.98 -15.18
CA ILE A 297 13.73 -20.92 -15.59
C ILE A 297 14.51 -19.67 -15.99
N ILE A 298 13.93 -18.89 -16.90
CA ILE A 298 14.43 -17.55 -17.24
C ILE A 298 13.42 -16.53 -16.71
N VAL A 299 13.93 -15.55 -15.97
CA VAL A 299 13.15 -14.52 -15.27
C VAL A 299 13.51 -13.16 -15.83
N ASP A 300 12.50 -12.40 -16.28
CA ASP A 300 12.66 -10.98 -16.55
C ASP A 300 12.61 -10.22 -15.23
N VAL A 301 13.68 -9.49 -14.94
CA VAL A 301 13.85 -8.66 -13.73
C VAL A 301 13.96 -7.18 -14.06
N GLY A 302 13.61 -6.74 -15.28
CA GLY A 302 13.70 -5.34 -15.72
C GLY A 302 15.13 -4.81 -15.89
N LEU A 303 16.12 -5.68 -16.15
CA LEU A 303 17.49 -5.31 -16.50
C LEU A 303 17.70 -5.43 -18.02
N PHE A 304 18.88 -5.00 -18.50
CA PHE A 304 19.31 -5.20 -19.89
C PHE A 304 19.54 -6.67 -20.28
N SER A 305 19.55 -7.58 -19.29
CA SER A 305 19.68 -9.03 -19.47
C SER A 305 18.83 -9.74 -18.42
N ASN A 306 18.32 -10.93 -18.76
CA ASN A 306 17.45 -11.73 -17.89
C ASN A 306 18.26 -12.56 -16.88
N VAL A 307 17.58 -13.13 -15.88
CA VAL A 307 18.19 -14.05 -14.91
C VAL A 307 17.92 -15.49 -15.31
N LEU A 308 18.97 -16.31 -15.32
CA LEU A 308 18.89 -17.77 -15.29
C LEU A 308 18.82 -18.24 -13.84
N VAL A 309 17.82 -19.06 -13.52
CA VAL A 309 17.74 -19.78 -12.24
C VAL A 309 17.69 -21.27 -12.52
N GLU A 310 18.68 -22.00 -12.00
CA GLU A 310 18.85 -23.44 -12.19
C GLU A 310 18.22 -24.25 -11.05
N ASN A 311 18.02 -25.55 -11.28
CA ASN A 311 17.48 -26.51 -10.33
C ASN A 311 16.06 -26.18 -9.83
N ILE A 312 15.25 -25.57 -10.71
CA ILE A 312 13.83 -25.26 -10.47
C ILE A 312 12.98 -25.75 -11.65
N ASN A 313 11.97 -26.56 -11.33
CA ASN A 313 10.98 -27.11 -12.28
C ASN A 313 9.51 -26.81 -11.86
N ASN A 314 9.24 -26.41 -10.62
CA ASN A 314 7.88 -26.29 -10.07
C ASN A 314 7.25 -24.89 -10.19
N ILE A 315 7.92 -23.92 -10.82
CA ILE A 315 7.39 -22.58 -11.06
C ILE A 315 6.89 -22.48 -12.51
N ASN A 316 5.80 -21.74 -12.75
CA ASN A 316 5.17 -21.59 -14.05
C ASN A 316 5.48 -20.23 -14.69
N VAL A 317 5.36 -20.15 -16.01
CA VAL A 317 5.48 -18.87 -16.75
C VAL A 317 4.37 -17.92 -16.28
N GLY A 318 4.72 -16.64 -16.13
CA GLY A 318 3.83 -15.60 -15.58
C GLY A 318 3.85 -15.48 -14.05
N THR A 319 4.52 -16.39 -13.32
CA THR A 319 4.67 -16.25 -11.86
C THR A 319 5.63 -15.12 -11.51
N ARG A 320 5.20 -14.19 -10.63
CA ARG A 320 6.07 -13.18 -10.00
C ARG A 320 6.94 -13.85 -8.92
N VAL A 321 8.22 -13.53 -8.89
CA VAL A 321 9.23 -14.11 -8.00
C VAL A 321 10.22 -13.04 -7.52
N THR A 322 10.75 -13.20 -6.31
CA THR A 322 11.88 -12.42 -5.82
C THR A 322 13.17 -13.18 -6.11
N ILE A 323 14.17 -12.51 -6.69
CA ILE A 323 15.47 -13.06 -7.05
C ILE A 323 16.55 -12.51 -6.13
N LEU A 324 17.41 -13.39 -5.62
CA LEU A 324 18.75 -13.05 -5.13
C LEU A 324 19.77 -13.32 -6.24
N PHE A 325 20.55 -12.32 -6.62
CA PHE A 325 21.65 -12.47 -7.58
C PHE A 325 22.87 -13.19 -6.97
N ASP A 326 23.75 -13.73 -7.82
CA ASP A 326 25.07 -14.20 -7.41
C ASP A 326 26.05 -13.03 -7.14
N SER A 327 27.17 -13.31 -6.43
CA SER A 327 28.17 -12.27 -6.09
C SER A 327 28.84 -11.65 -7.33
N GLU A 328 28.90 -12.34 -8.46
CA GLU A 328 29.45 -11.79 -9.71
C GLU A 328 28.49 -10.82 -10.43
N ALA A 329 27.18 -10.93 -10.20
CA ALA A 329 26.18 -10.19 -10.97
C ALA A 329 26.38 -8.67 -10.91
N PHE A 330 26.86 -8.11 -9.80
CA PHE A 330 27.14 -6.67 -9.73
C PHE A 330 28.24 -6.24 -10.72
N ASN A 331 29.27 -7.07 -10.92
CA ASN A 331 30.32 -6.79 -11.91
C ASN A 331 29.76 -6.89 -13.34
N ARG A 332 28.89 -7.88 -13.61
CA ARG A 332 28.20 -8.04 -14.91
C ARG A 332 27.28 -6.84 -15.19
N PHE A 333 26.60 -6.33 -14.17
CA PHE A 333 25.76 -5.13 -14.21
C PHE A 333 26.57 -3.87 -14.51
N LYS A 334 27.64 -3.60 -13.74
CA LYS A 334 28.52 -2.43 -13.93
C LYS A 334 29.12 -2.39 -15.34
N ASN A 335 29.51 -3.55 -15.87
CA ASN A 335 30.10 -3.66 -17.20
C ASN A 335 29.07 -3.75 -18.34
N LYS A 336 27.76 -3.66 -18.05
CA LYS A 336 26.63 -3.75 -19.00
C LYS A 336 26.77 -4.90 -20.00
N ASN A 337 27.19 -6.09 -19.54
CA ASN A 337 27.46 -7.22 -20.41
C ASN A 337 26.15 -7.90 -20.89
N THR A 338 25.60 -7.41 -21.99
CA THR A 338 24.35 -7.91 -22.62
C THR A 338 24.45 -9.31 -23.21
N LYS A 339 25.64 -9.90 -23.37
CA LYS A 339 25.82 -11.22 -23.99
C LYS A 339 25.46 -12.38 -23.06
N ASN A 340 25.55 -12.17 -21.75
CA ASN A 340 25.37 -13.22 -20.76
C ASN A 340 24.12 -12.94 -19.90
N LEU A 341 23.44 -14.02 -19.50
CA LEU A 341 22.42 -13.93 -18.47
C LEU A 341 23.05 -13.64 -17.11
N PHE A 342 22.30 -12.96 -16.26
CA PHE A 342 22.58 -12.96 -14.82
C PHE A 342 22.28 -14.34 -14.25
N ILE A 343 22.93 -14.69 -13.14
CA ILE A 343 22.65 -15.92 -12.39
C ILE A 343 22.05 -15.51 -11.05
N GLY A 344 21.06 -16.27 -10.58
CA GLY A 344 20.43 -16.00 -9.30
C GLY A 344 19.62 -17.19 -8.78
N LYS A 345 19.00 -16.99 -7.63
CA LYS A 345 18.13 -17.95 -6.95
C LYS A 345 16.79 -17.29 -6.64
N VAL A 346 15.69 -18.04 -6.76
CA VAL A 346 14.40 -17.61 -6.23
C VAL A 346 14.45 -17.68 -4.71
N ILE A 347 14.04 -16.60 -4.04
CA ILE A 347 14.00 -16.49 -2.57
C ILE A 347 12.57 -16.22 -2.09
N HIS A 348 12.33 -16.36 -0.79
CA HIS A 348 11.06 -15.95 -0.20
C HIS A 348 10.93 -14.41 -0.22
N PRO A 349 9.76 -13.83 -0.58
CA PRO A 349 9.59 -12.37 -0.67
C PRO A 349 9.83 -11.59 0.63
N SER A 350 9.81 -12.25 1.80
CA SER A 350 10.17 -11.62 3.08
C SER A 350 11.67 -11.55 3.35
N MET A 351 12.54 -12.14 2.51
CA MET A 351 13.98 -12.21 2.76
C MET A 351 14.67 -10.83 2.72
N PRO A 352 14.32 -9.87 1.83
CA PRO A 352 14.85 -8.49 1.89
C PRO A 352 14.56 -7.77 3.22
N LYS A 353 13.44 -8.10 3.87
CA LYS A 353 13.04 -7.56 5.18
C LYS A 353 14.09 -7.85 6.28
N LEU A 354 14.80 -8.99 6.19
CA LEU A 354 15.86 -9.37 7.13
C LEU A 354 17.08 -8.43 7.06
N TYR A 355 17.19 -7.63 6.00
CA TYR A 355 18.21 -6.60 5.81
C TYR A 355 17.65 -5.18 6.03
N ASN A 356 16.51 -5.08 6.72
CA ASN A 356 15.73 -3.86 6.94
C ASN A 356 15.33 -3.10 5.66
N ILE A 357 15.14 -3.81 4.53
CA ILE A 357 14.59 -3.24 3.31
C ILE A 357 13.07 -3.46 3.28
N TYR A 358 12.31 -2.39 3.08
CA TYR A 358 10.89 -2.50 2.80
C TYR A 358 10.66 -3.02 1.36
N TRP A 359 9.87 -4.07 1.21
CA TRP A 359 9.70 -4.79 -0.06
C TRP A 359 8.23 -4.82 -0.55
N GLY A 360 7.51 -3.73 -0.29
CA GLY A 360 6.09 -3.59 -0.61
C GLY A 360 5.14 -4.18 0.45
N TYR A 361 3.85 -4.13 0.14
CA TYR A 361 2.77 -4.60 1.00
C TYR A 361 1.99 -5.75 0.37
N ASN A 362 1.46 -6.65 1.21
CA ASN A 362 0.47 -7.63 0.78
C ASN A 362 -0.94 -7.03 0.84
N ILE A 363 -1.89 -7.59 0.06
CA ILE A 363 -3.29 -7.17 0.09
C ILE A 363 -4.17 -8.41 0.25
N GLN A 364 -5.05 -8.39 1.24
CA GLN A 364 -6.04 -9.45 1.47
C GLN A 364 -7.44 -8.84 1.57
N ILE A 365 -8.45 -9.51 1.00
CA ILE A 365 -9.84 -9.06 1.08
C ILE A 365 -10.57 -9.90 2.12
N LEU A 366 -11.11 -9.24 3.14
CA LEU A 366 -11.97 -9.83 4.17
C LEU A 366 -13.43 -9.72 3.75
N LYS A 367 -14.23 -10.73 4.12
CA LYS A 367 -15.64 -10.80 3.74
C LYS A 367 -16.53 -9.92 4.61
N ASN A 368 -16.18 -9.74 5.88
CA ASN A 368 -16.84 -8.80 6.79
C ASN A 368 -15.80 -8.11 7.69
N LEU A 369 -16.21 -7.03 8.37
CA LEU A 369 -15.37 -6.35 9.36
C LEU A 369 -15.08 -7.27 10.56
N THR A 370 -15.99 -8.16 10.98
CA THR A 370 -15.70 -9.09 12.10
C THR A 370 -14.56 -10.07 11.84
N ASP A 371 -14.18 -10.27 10.58
CA ASP A 371 -13.14 -11.24 10.20
C ASP A 371 -11.74 -10.74 10.59
N VAL A 372 -11.59 -9.44 10.93
CA VAL A 372 -10.32 -8.88 11.47
C VAL A 372 -9.87 -9.56 12.76
N PHE A 373 -10.81 -10.09 13.55
CA PHE A 373 -10.52 -10.79 14.80
C PHE A 373 -10.05 -12.23 14.63
N ASP A 374 -10.10 -12.77 13.41
CA ASP A 374 -9.59 -14.10 13.08
C ASP A 374 -8.14 -14.03 12.55
N ILE A 375 -7.61 -12.81 12.35
CA ILE A 375 -6.21 -12.55 11.97
C ILE A 375 -5.32 -12.76 13.20
N LYS A 376 -4.25 -13.54 13.03
CA LYS A 376 -3.25 -13.78 14.08
C LYS A 376 -2.24 -12.63 14.11
N VAL A 377 -2.39 -11.75 15.09
CA VAL A 377 -1.43 -10.70 15.47
C VAL A 377 -1.32 -10.63 16.99
N ASP A 378 -0.27 -9.98 17.50
CA ASP A 378 -0.04 -9.79 18.93
C ASP A 378 -0.91 -8.65 19.50
N CYS A 379 -1.36 -7.71 18.65
CA CYS A 379 -2.13 -6.54 19.07
C CYS A 379 -3.11 -6.08 17.99
N ILE A 380 -4.40 -5.99 18.32
CA ILE A 380 -5.47 -5.42 17.48
C ILE A 380 -5.93 -4.09 18.07
N ILE A 381 -5.77 -3.03 17.28
CA ILE A 381 -6.05 -1.64 17.67
C ILE A 381 -7.18 -1.10 16.79
N GLY A 382 -8.26 -0.59 17.38
CA GLY A 382 -9.31 0.12 16.66
C GLY A 382 -9.14 1.64 16.77
N THR A 383 -9.48 2.39 15.72
CA THR A 383 -9.42 3.87 15.74
C THR A 383 -10.83 4.48 15.80
N SER A 384 -11.07 5.42 16.71
CA SER A 384 -12.31 6.20 16.81
C SER A 384 -12.08 7.53 17.54
N GLU A 385 -12.85 8.56 17.20
CA GLU A 385 -12.93 9.82 17.96
C GLU A 385 -13.27 9.60 19.46
N ARG A 386 -13.90 8.45 19.77
CA ARG A 386 -14.39 8.06 21.11
C ARG A 386 -13.45 7.11 21.86
N GLY A 387 -12.30 6.79 21.27
CA GLY A 387 -11.28 5.97 21.90
C GLY A 387 -10.40 6.75 22.87
N ASP A 388 -9.57 6.03 23.62
CA ASP A 388 -8.62 6.60 24.57
C ASP A 388 -7.47 7.34 23.84
N PRO A 389 -6.87 8.40 24.41
CA PRO A 389 -5.79 9.14 23.74
C PRO A 389 -4.56 8.26 23.45
N ILE A 390 -4.03 8.36 22.22
CA ILE A 390 -2.85 7.60 21.76
C ILE A 390 -1.59 7.77 22.64
N GLN A 391 -1.50 8.82 23.45
CA GLN A 391 -0.38 9.06 24.37
C GLN A 391 -0.22 7.92 25.40
N ASP A 392 -1.33 7.31 25.84
CA ASP A 392 -1.35 6.38 26.98
C ASP A 392 -0.84 4.98 26.63
N ILE A 393 -0.80 4.63 25.34
CA ILE A 393 -0.41 3.30 24.82
C ILE A 393 1.07 3.18 24.42
N LYS A 394 1.84 4.28 24.41
CA LYS A 394 3.21 4.35 23.86
C LYS A 394 4.21 3.41 24.54
N THR A 395 4.00 3.06 25.81
CA THR A 395 4.85 2.11 26.55
C THR A 395 4.42 0.65 26.37
N GLN A 396 3.14 0.41 26.07
CA GLN A 396 2.52 -0.92 26.10
C GLN A 396 2.65 -1.65 24.76
N ILE A 397 2.65 -0.90 23.64
CA ILE A 397 2.75 -1.47 22.29
C ILE A 397 4.16 -2.00 21.96
N LYS A 398 5.21 -1.56 22.70
CA LYS A 398 6.61 -1.88 22.38
C LYS A 398 6.99 -3.37 22.43
N SER A 399 6.16 -4.23 23.02
CA SER A 399 6.37 -5.68 23.06
C SER A 399 5.73 -6.44 21.89
N ALA A 400 4.82 -5.81 21.12
CA ALA A 400 4.14 -6.44 19.99
C ALA A 400 5.07 -6.54 18.77
N ARG A 401 5.15 -7.72 18.15
CA ARG A 401 5.86 -7.94 16.88
C ARG A 401 4.93 -7.82 15.67
N SER A 402 3.63 -7.89 15.90
CA SER A 402 2.60 -7.77 14.88
C SER A 402 1.41 -6.96 15.40
N ILE A 403 1.09 -5.88 14.70
CA ILE A 403 0.06 -4.90 15.07
C ILE A 403 -0.93 -4.79 13.90
N LEU A 404 -2.23 -4.90 14.17
CA LEU A 404 -3.30 -4.62 13.22
C LEU A 404 -4.08 -3.38 13.64
N ILE A 405 -4.07 -2.34 12.80
CA ILE A 405 -4.82 -1.09 13.03
C ILE A 405 -6.09 -1.11 12.17
N VAL A 406 -7.25 -1.09 12.81
CA VAL A 406 -8.58 -1.18 12.19
C VAL A 406 -9.22 0.20 12.12
N PHE A 407 -9.37 0.69 10.89
CA PHE A 407 -9.99 1.98 10.58
C PHE A 407 -11.45 1.80 10.19
N GLY A 408 -12.29 2.79 10.51
CA GLY A 408 -13.71 2.82 10.14
C GLY A 408 -13.97 3.65 8.87
N ASN A 409 -15.18 3.54 8.33
CA ASN A 409 -15.66 4.50 7.34
C ASN A 409 -16.22 5.75 8.06
N ARG A 410 -16.91 6.65 7.34
CA ARG A 410 -17.51 7.88 7.89
C ARG A 410 -18.43 7.65 9.10
N ASP A 411 -19.07 6.48 9.21
CA ASP A 411 -19.98 6.17 10.32
C ASP A 411 -19.22 5.69 11.58
N GLY A 412 -17.94 5.32 11.46
CA GLY A 412 -17.10 4.77 12.53
C GLY A 412 -17.09 3.25 12.61
N VAL A 413 -16.06 2.70 13.27
CA VAL A 413 -15.85 1.25 13.44
C VAL A 413 -16.98 0.63 14.27
N GLU A 414 -17.41 1.32 15.32
CA GLU A 414 -18.46 0.90 16.25
C GLU A 414 -19.80 0.65 15.54
N ASP A 415 -20.16 1.57 14.64
CA ASP A 415 -21.43 1.56 13.92
C ASP A 415 -21.45 0.50 12.83
N LEU A 416 -20.33 0.32 12.12
CA LEU A 416 -20.13 -0.78 11.18
C LEU A 416 -20.32 -2.15 11.85
N PHE A 417 -19.71 -2.37 13.02
CA PHE A 417 -19.89 -3.62 13.78
C PHE A 417 -21.34 -3.87 14.21
N ILE A 418 -22.08 -2.82 14.56
CA ILE A 418 -23.51 -2.97 14.87
C ILE A 418 -24.28 -3.29 13.58
N LYS A 419 -24.13 -2.52 12.50
CA LYS A 419 -24.83 -2.76 11.21
C LYS A 419 -24.62 -4.18 10.70
N GLU A 420 -23.38 -4.67 10.70
CA GLU A 420 -23.04 -6.04 10.28
C GLU A 420 -23.76 -7.08 11.15
N ARG A 421 -23.80 -6.86 12.48
CA ARG A 421 -24.50 -7.73 13.43
C ARG A 421 -26.02 -7.68 13.29
N GLU A 422 -26.59 -6.53 12.96
CA GLU A 422 -28.02 -6.36 12.68
C GLU A 422 -28.42 -7.17 11.44
N ILE A 423 -27.63 -7.09 10.38
CA ILE A 423 -27.79 -7.86 9.15
C ILE A 423 -27.65 -9.36 9.43
N LYS A 424 -26.54 -9.79 10.07
CA LYS A 424 -26.28 -11.21 10.40
C LYS A 424 -27.35 -11.84 11.30
N LYS A 425 -28.14 -11.04 12.05
CA LYS A 425 -29.20 -11.54 12.95
C LYS A 425 -30.62 -11.13 12.56
N ASN A 426 -30.79 -10.40 11.46
CA ASN A 426 -32.03 -9.76 11.02
C ASN A 426 -32.79 -9.04 12.16
N LYS A 427 -32.08 -8.25 12.97
CA LYS A 427 -32.59 -7.60 14.20
C LYS A 427 -31.92 -6.26 14.44
N THR A 428 -32.70 -5.20 14.66
CA THR A 428 -32.21 -3.86 15.04
C THR A 428 -31.86 -3.80 16.54
N TYR A 429 -30.78 -3.09 16.87
CA TYR A 429 -30.32 -2.82 18.23
C TYR A 429 -30.49 -1.35 18.60
N THR A 430 -31.39 -1.06 19.53
CA THR A 430 -31.61 0.29 20.07
C THR A 430 -31.25 0.37 21.56
N GLY A 431 -30.90 1.58 22.03
CA GLY A 431 -30.62 1.90 23.43
C GLY A 431 -29.68 0.91 24.14
N LYS A 432 -30.08 0.42 25.32
CA LYS A 432 -29.29 -0.51 26.16
C LYS A 432 -28.86 -1.78 25.41
N LYS A 433 -29.61 -2.25 24.40
CA LYS A 433 -29.25 -3.44 23.61
C LYS A 433 -28.07 -3.14 22.67
N ARG A 434 -28.02 -1.94 22.08
CA ARG A 434 -26.88 -1.48 21.25
C ARG A 434 -25.62 -1.37 22.08
N ALA A 435 -25.68 -0.67 23.21
CA ALA A 435 -24.53 -0.51 24.11
C ALA A 435 -23.96 -1.87 24.59
N LYS A 436 -24.82 -2.83 24.98
CA LYS A 436 -24.38 -4.18 25.36
C LYS A 436 -23.78 -4.97 24.20
N ALA A 437 -24.29 -4.79 22.98
CA ALA A 437 -23.72 -5.44 21.79
C ALA A 437 -22.35 -4.87 21.44
N LEU A 438 -22.21 -3.54 21.43
CA LEU A 438 -20.98 -2.83 21.13
C LEU A 438 -19.90 -3.12 22.18
N SER A 439 -20.22 -3.02 23.48
CA SER A 439 -19.28 -3.35 24.57
C SER A 439 -18.73 -4.78 24.47
N LYS A 440 -19.52 -5.75 24.00
CA LYS A 440 -19.01 -7.12 23.76
C LYS A 440 -18.03 -7.21 22.58
N ILE A 441 -18.12 -6.30 21.61
CA ILE A 441 -17.23 -6.27 20.44
C ILE A 441 -15.96 -5.46 20.75
N LEU A 442 -16.08 -4.31 21.42
CA LEU A 442 -14.92 -3.50 21.82
C LEU A 442 -13.94 -4.28 22.72
N LYS A 443 -14.45 -5.19 23.58
CA LYS A 443 -13.63 -6.13 24.38
C LYS A 443 -12.81 -7.16 23.57
N LYS A 444 -12.87 -7.15 22.23
CA LYS A 444 -11.99 -7.95 21.36
C LYS A 444 -10.80 -7.16 20.81
N PHE A 445 -10.78 -5.85 20.99
CA PHE A 445 -9.60 -5.03 20.73
C PHE A 445 -8.74 -5.01 21.99
N ASP A 446 -7.42 -4.99 21.80
CA ASP A 446 -6.47 -4.73 22.88
C ASP A 446 -6.50 -3.23 23.23
N TYR A 447 -6.61 -2.38 22.21
CA TYR A 447 -6.73 -0.92 22.34
C TYR A 447 -7.77 -0.34 21.40
N PHE A 448 -8.46 0.71 21.85
CA PHE A 448 -9.43 1.45 21.03
C PHE A 448 -9.20 2.94 21.22
N ILE A 449 -8.59 3.61 20.23
CA ILE A 449 -7.86 4.87 20.45
C ILE A 449 -8.35 6.04 19.59
N ASN A 450 -8.21 7.25 20.15
CA ASN A 450 -8.29 8.50 19.41
C ASN A 450 -6.86 8.99 19.07
N THR A 451 -6.60 9.16 17.77
CA THR A 451 -5.29 9.57 17.24
C THR A 451 -5.21 11.06 16.90
N CYS A 452 -6.31 11.80 17.03
CA CYS A 452 -6.37 13.25 16.85
C CYS A 452 -7.30 13.89 17.91
N PRO A 453 -6.91 13.86 19.21
CA PRO A 453 -7.67 14.53 20.25
C PRO A 453 -7.76 16.03 19.98
N ASN A 454 -8.90 16.63 20.32
CA ASN A 454 -9.22 18.04 20.06
C ASN A 454 -9.24 18.44 18.57
N GLN A 455 -9.55 17.52 17.65
CA GLN A 455 -9.81 17.84 16.25
C GLN A 455 -10.84 18.97 16.09
N THR A 456 -10.55 19.93 15.21
CA THR A 456 -11.42 21.08 14.93
C THR A 456 -12.41 20.81 13.79
N SER A 457 -12.10 19.86 12.89
CA SER A 457 -13.08 19.29 11.97
C SER A 457 -14.06 18.41 12.73
N ARG A 458 -15.35 18.43 12.34
CA ARG A 458 -16.37 17.52 12.87
C ARG A 458 -16.07 16.06 12.54
N THR A 459 -15.39 15.79 11.42
CA THR A 459 -15.05 14.44 10.97
C THR A 459 -13.68 14.46 10.30
N ILE A 460 -12.83 13.49 10.64
CA ILE A 460 -11.62 13.18 9.89
C ILE A 460 -11.98 12.07 8.90
N ARG A 461 -11.62 12.21 7.62
CA ARG A 461 -11.88 11.17 6.61
C ARG A 461 -10.92 9.99 6.83
N THR A 462 -11.31 8.80 6.39
CA THR A 462 -10.55 7.59 6.72
C THR A 462 -9.10 7.63 6.22
N GLU A 463 -8.82 8.17 5.03
CA GLU A 463 -7.44 8.29 4.53
C GLU A 463 -6.61 9.39 5.21
N GLU A 464 -7.23 10.46 5.70
CA GLU A 464 -6.61 11.44 6.60
C GLU A 464 -6.27 10.76 7.94
N ALA A 465 -7.21 10.02 8.53
CA ALA A 465 -7.04 9.31 9.79
C ALA A 465 -5.95 8.23 9.72
N ILE A 466 -5.85 7.50 8.60
CA ILE A 466 -4.75 6.58 8.31
C ILE A 466 -3.42 7.32 8.34
N SER A 467 -3.32 8.45 7.65
CA SER A 467 -2.07 9.23 7.53
C SER A 467 -1.60 9.80 8.87
N ILE A 468 -2.53 10.36 9.66
CA ILE A 468 -2.27 10.86 11.02
C ILE A 468 -1.82 9.70 11.93
N THR A 469 -2.57 8.60 11.92
CA THR A 469 -2.32 7.44 12.79
C THR A 469 -0.97 6.80 12.49
N LEU A 470 -0.66 6.54 11.22
CA LEU A 470 0.61 5.89 10.85
C LEU A 470 1.82 6.80 11.11
N SER A 471 1.68 8.12 10.98
CA SER A 471 2.71 9.09 11.40
C SER A 471 3.00 9.02 12.91
N LEU A 472 1.97 8.89 13.74
CA LEU A 472 2.13 8.73 15.19
C LEU A 472 2.73 7.37 15.55
N PHE A 473 2.30 6.29 14.88
CA PHE A 473 2.87 4.95 15.07
C PHE A 473 4.34 4.88 14.62
N GLN A 474 4.73 5.59 13.56
CA GLN A 474 6.14 5.74 13.19
C GLN A 474 6.97 6.26 14.37
N SER A 475 6.51 7.28 15.11
CA SER A 475 7.18 7.83 16.31
C SER A 475 7.11 6.94 17.57
N ILE A 476 6.27 5.89 17.56
CA ILE A 476 6.15 4.91 18.64
C ILE A 476 7.07 3.69 18.37
N LEU A 477 7.24 3.34 17.10
CA LEU A 477 8.01 2.19 16.59
C LEU A 477 9.41 2.56 16.09
N SER A 478 9.80 3.83 16.19
CA SER A 478 11.19 4.31 16.10
C SER A 478 11.80 4.36 17.50
#